data_AF-A0A2M9MBI2-F1
#
_entry.id   AF-A0A2M9MBI2-F1
#
_cell.length_a   1.000
_cell.length_b   1.000
_cell.length_c   1.000
_cell.angle_alpha   90.00
_cell.angle_beta   90.00
_cell.angle_gamma   90.00
#
_symmetry.space_group_name_H-M   'P 1'
#
loop_
_entity.id
_entity.type
_entity.pdbx_description
1 polymer ?
#
loop_
_entity_poly.entity_id
_entity_poly.type
_entity_poly.pdbx_seq_one_letter_code
_entity_poly.pdbx_strand_id
1 'polypeptide(L)'
;MYEDGTGLLSIGALSRLTGVSVKTIRNWSDQDLLPPAARTPAGYRRYGPDAVARLEIVRSLRDLGVGTAAIRAVLHRERTLADTAERSADALDAQIAALRSQRAVLRAVAARGSAAEELPQMTRLARLSAEERRRIVADFIDDALDGVPAPAYRSGLLAATPDLPEDPTPEQLHAWVELAALVRDPELGAALRRLAAYSTRTAPPADGDPAADADAALRVATLMRTRAEAAVADGIAPDSPAAAPLVAELVAAWLPTQAGTPDPPTEDGPAARTRLLEQLRAATEPLAERYWRLLCTATGRPAPPRWDTAGTWTAAALRAHLTPLQVDRTVFGATDPERVLYAYERVGRAVGALVAGVRPADLARPTPCADWTVRQLLDHLVWESLMVTSIAEGTPRTDHAADHLGHDPRTAFEDATRTALTTFRSSGMLTRTFGPYEAPGALLVQQVVVELLAHGWDLARALGAPTGLAPEVAEETLAAARRIYGAAPRTEGGSFAPERPAPPGAPAADRLAAYLGRAV
;
A
#
# COMPACT_ATOMS: atom_id res chain seq x y z
N MET A 1 22.94 68.30 11.81
CA MET A 1 23.07 69.77 11.98
C MET A 1 22.76 70.39 10.62
N TYR A 2 21.80 71.31 10.54
CA TYR A 2 21.32 71.91 9.28
C TYR A 2 22.34 72.94 8.76
N GLU A 3 22.83 72.80 7.53
CA GLU A 3 24.00 73.56 7.00
C GLU A 3 23.77 75.08 6.79
N ASP A 4 22.54 75.59 6.81
CA ASP A 4 22.24 77.01 6.48
C ASP A 4 21.32 77.75 7.50
N GLY A 5 21.05 77.21 8.69
CA GLY A 5 20.17 77.86 9.68
C GLY A 5 18.68 77.97 9.31
N THR A 6 18.28 77.46 8.13
CA THR A 6 16.91 77.52 7.57
C THR A 6 16.01 76.35 7.96
N GLY A 7 16.55 75.32 8.63
CA GLY A 7 15.81 74.08 8.93
C GLY A 7 15.52 73.18 7.71
N LEU A 8 16.05 73.51 6.52
CA LEU A 8 15.86 72.74 5.29
C LEU A 8 17.13 71.97 4.88
N LEU A 9 16.95 70.76 4.35
CA LEU A 9 18.03 69.87 3.92
C LEU A 9 18.32 69.99 2.43
N SER A 10 19.60 70.00 2.05
CA SER A 10 20.02 69.80 0.65
C SER A 10 19.78 68.35 0.24
N ILE A 11 19.69 68.08 -1.07
CA ILE A 11 19.52 66.71 -1.59
C ILE A 11 20.69 65.79 -1.16
N GLY A 12 21.90 66.32 -1.06
CA GLY A 12 23.08 65.59 -0.61
C GLY A 12 23.04 65.29 0.89
N ALA A 13 22.59 66.25 1.71
CA ALA A 13 22.39 66.02 3.14
C ALA A 13 21.28 64.98 3.39
N LEU A 14 20.16 65.07 2.66
CA LEU A 14 19.08 64.10 2.75
C LEU A 14 19.51 62.70 2.31
N SER A 15 20.35 62.61 1.26
CA SER A 15 20.95 61.36 0.80
C SER A 15 21.86 60.71 1.85
N ARG A 16 22.73 61.49 2.52
CA ARG A 16 23.59 60.99 3.60
C ARG A 16 22.79 60.52 4.82
N LEU A 17 21.71 61.23 5.17
CA LEU A 17 20.87 60.90 6.32
C LEU A 17 20.03 59.65 6.12
N THR A 18 19.54 59.41 4.90
CA THR A 18 18.58 58.32 4.61
C THR A 18 19.20 57.12 3.88
N GLY A 19 20.45 57.25 3.43
CA GLY A 19 21.13 56.26 2.59
C GLY A 19 20.57 56.14 1.17
N VAL A 20 19.56 56.93 0.79
CA VAL A 20 18.98 56.91 -0.56
C VAL A 20 19.82 57.74 -1.50
N SER A 21 20.12 57.20 -2.68
CA SER A 21 20.93 57.91 -3.67
C SER A 21 20.28 59.24 -4.09
N VAL A 22 21.10 60.27 -4.33
CA VAL A 22 20.66 61.56 -4.88
C VAL A 22 19.83 61.39 -6.16
N LYS A 23 20.16 60.39 -6.99
CA LYS A 23 19.41 60.05 -8.22
C LYS A 23 17.99 59.60 -7.89
N THR A 24 17.83 58.71 -6.91
CA THR A 24 16.51 58.22 -6.46
C THR A 24 15.68 59.33 -5.84
N ILE A 25 16.29 60.17 -4.98
CA ILE A 25 15.61 61.32 -4.36
C ILE A 25 15.12 62.29 -5.43
N ARG A 26 15.95 62.59 -6.43
CA ARG A 26 15.58 63.46 -7.56
C ARG A 26 14.41 62.87 -8.35
N ASN A 27 14.49 61.59 -8.68
CA ASN A 27 13.43 60.88 -9.39
C ASN A 27 12.10 60.88 -8.60
N TRP A 28 12.13 60.65 -7.28
CA TRP A 28 10.93 60.71 -6.45
C TRP A 28 10.36 62.12 -6.30
N SER A 29 11.21 63.15 -6.28
CA SER A 29 10.73 64.54 -6.38
C SER A 29 10.06 64.84 -7.71
N ASP A 30 10.60 64.33 -8.83
CA ASP A 30 10.03 64.53 -10.16
C ASP A 30 8.70 63.76 -10.33
N GLN A 31 8.51 62.67 -9.56
CA GLN A 31 7.27 61.90 -9.48
C GLN A 31 6.32 62.39 -8.37
N ASP A 32 6.57 63.56 -7.77
CA ASP A 32 5.76 64.16 -6.70
C ASP A 32 5.61 63.31 -5.41
N LEU A 33 6.44 62.27 -5.27
CA LEU A 33 6.50 61.45 -4.06
C LEU A 33 7.26 62.17 -2.94
N LEU A 34 8.13 63.11 -3.29
CA LEU A 34 8.91 63.90 -2.34
C LEU A 34 9.09 65.33 -2.87
N PRO A 35 8.03 66.17 -2.84
CA PRO A 35 8.11 67.53 -3.35
C PRO A 35 9.12 68.35 -2.54
N PRO A 36 9.97 69.19 -3.19
CA PRO A 36 10.88 70.07 -2.47
C PRO A 36 10.09 71.18 -1.77
N ALA A 37 10.43 71.46 -0.50
CA ALA A 37 9.81 72.54 0.28
C ALA A 37 10.20 73.93 -0.25
N ALA A 38 11.39 74.07 -0.82
CA ALA A 38 11.85 75.29 -1.46
C ALA A 38 12.88 74.99 -2.54
N ARG A 39 13.21 76.02 -3.33
CA ARG A 39 14.40 76.03 -4.18
C ARG A 39 15.28 77.21 -3.81
N THR A 40 16.60 77.03 -3.89
CA THR A 40 17.53 78.15 -3.72
C THR A 40 17.42 79.12 -4.90
N PRO A 41 17.94 80.36 -4.79
CA PRO A 41 18.02 81.29 -5.93
C PRO A 41 18.75 80.71 -7.15
N ALA A 42 19.69 79.78 -6.93
CA ALA A 42 20.40 79.04 -7.98
C ALA A 42 19.64 77.80 -8.50
N GLY A 43 18.40 77.56 -8.05
CA GLY A 43 17.51 76.50 -8.53
C GLY A 43 17.61 75.14 -7.82
N TYR A 44 18.47 74.99 -6.81
CA TYR A 44 18.67 73.72 -6.10
C TYR A 44 17.50 73.38 -5.16
N ARG A 45 17.04 72.12 -5.19
CA ARG A 45 15.95 71.59 -4.33
C ARG A 45 16.37 71.60 -2.85
N ARG A 46 15.49 72.08 -1.98
CA ARG A 46 15.60 72.04 -0.51
C ARG A 46 14.39 71.32 0.07
N TYR A 47 14.62 70.46 1.06
CA TYR A 47 13.63 69.55 1.63
C TYR A 47 13.33 69.90 3.09
N GLY A 48 12.06 69.78 3.48
CA GLY A 48 11.61 70.01 4.85
C GLY A 48 12.09 68.93 5.83
N PRO A 49 11.90 69.14 7.14
CA PRO A 49 12.24 68.17 8.18
C PRO A 49 11.42 66.86 8.07
N ASP A 50 10.23 66.92 7.49
CA ASP A 50 9.34 65.78 7.21
C ASP A 50 9.82 64.90 6.05
N ALA A 51 10.76 65.39 5.23
CA ALA A 51 11.23 64.68 4.04
C ALA A 51 11.91 63.34 4.37
N VAL A 52 12.55 63.22 5.53
CA VAL A 52 13.16 61.95 6.00
C VAL A 52 12.06 60.90 6.20
N ALA A 53 11.04 61.21 7.01
CA ALA A 53 9.93 60.32 7.29
C ALA A 53 9.13 59.99 6.02
N ARG A 54 8.89 60.98 5.15
CA ARG A 54 8.22 60.76 3.85
C ARG A 54 8.99 59.81 2.96
N LEU A 55 10.32 59.95 2.91
CA LEU A 55 11.20 59.10 2.11
C LEU A 55 11.27 57.65 2.66
N GLU A 56 11.24 57.48 3.98
CA GLU A 56 11.12 56.16 4.61
C GLU A 56 9.78 55.49 4.27
N ILE A 57 8.66 56.22 4.31
CA ILE A 57 7.35 55.70 3.90
C ILE A 57 7.36 55.27 2.43
N VAL A 58 7.92 56.10 1.53
CA VAL A 58 8.04 55.75 0.10
C VAL A 58 8.88 54.49 -0.09
N ARG A 59 10.00 54.35 0.63
CA ARG A 59 10.84 53.14 0.58
C ARG A 59 10.05 51.91 1.03
N SER A 60 9.49 51.95 2.24
CA SER A 60 8.79 50.80 2.81
C SER A 60 7.66 50.33 1.91
N LEU A 61 6.87 51.25 1.34
CA LEU A 61 5.80 50.89 0.42
C LEU A 61 6.32 50.33 -0.91
N ARG A 62 7.42 50.86 -1.45
CA ARG A 62 8.03 50.30 -2.67
C ARG A 62 8.65 48.94 -2.44
N ASP A 63 9.27 48.72 -1.28
CA ASP A 63 9.87 47.44 -0.89
C ASP A 63 8.79 46.36 -0.73
N LEU A 64 7.57 46.75 -0.35
CA LEU A 64 6.36 45.90 -0.35
C LEU A 64 5.69 45.77 -1.73
N GLY A 65 6.28 46.33 -2.79
CA GLY A 65 5.75 46.21 -4.16
C GLY A 65 4.62 47.19 -4.51
N VAL A 66 4.31 48.17 -3.65
CA VAL A 66 3.25 49.15 -3.92
C VAL A 66 3.70 50.12 -5.02
N GLY A 67 2.85 50.29 -6.04
CA GLY A 67 3.12 51.18 -7.18
C GLY A 67 3.18 52.66 -6.80
N THR A 68 3.96 53.45 -7.53
CA THR A 68 4.20 54.88 -7.22
C THR A 68 2.94 55.74 -7.26
N ALA A 69 1.94 55.41 -8.08
CA ALA A 69 0.65 56.10 -8.09
C ALA A 69 -0.12 55.91 -6.77
N ALA A 70 -0.14 54.70 -6.22
CA ALA A 70 -0.80 54.40 -4.95
C ALA A 70 -0.05 55.05 -3.77
N ILE A 71 1.28 55.02 -3.79
CA ILE A 71 2.11 55.74 -2.80
C ILE A 71 1.80 57.23 -2.83
N ARG A 72 1.68 57.83 -4.03
CA ARG A 72 1.30 59.24 -4.16
C ARG A 72 -0.07 59.48 -3.52
N ALA A 73 -1.10 58.69 -3.83
CA ALA A 73 -2.43 58.85 -3.25
C ALA A 73 -2.43 58.81 -1.71
N VAL A 74 -1.63 57.93 -1.10
CA VAL A 74 -1.44 57.88 0.37
C VAL A 74 -0.78 59.16 0.88
N LEU A 75 0.29 59.58 0.22
CA LEU A 75 1.08 60.73 0.62
C LEU A 75 0.38 62.09 0.43
N HIS A 76 -0.60 62.15 -0.48
CA HIS A 76 -1.48 63.31 -0.68
C HIS A 76 -2.80 63.19 0.11
N ARG A 77 -2.95 62.14 0.93
CA ARG A 77 -4.16 61.85 1.73
C ARG A 77 -5.44 61.66 0.89
N GLU A 78 -5.29 61.32 -0.38
CA GLU A 78 -6.39 60.93 -1.28
C GLU A 78 -6.89 59.51 -0.95
N ARG A 79 -6.04 58.70 -0.29
CA ARG A 79 -6.34 57.36 0.20
C ARG A 79 -5.63 57.09 1.52
N THR A 80 -6.18 56.20 2.34
CA THR A 80 -5.51 55.77 3.57
C THR A 80 -4.43 54.73 3.28
N LEU A 81 -3.45 54.62 4.18
CA LEU A 81 -2.44 53.57 4.13
C LEU A 81 -3.08 52.17 4.25
N ALA A 82 -4.10 52.04 5.10
CA ALA A 82 -4.81 50.77 5.33
C ALA A 82 -5.51 50.25 4.05
N ASP A 83 -6.33 51.08 3.38
CA ASP A 83 -7.01 50.70 2.12
C ASP A 83 -5.99 50.38 1.01
N THR A 84 -4.84 51.06 0.99
CA THR A 84 -3.76 50.76 0.03
C THR A 84 -3.09 49.43 0.33
N ALA A 85 -2.86 49.12 1.60
CA ALA A 85 -2.25 47.87 2.03
C ALA A 85 -3.18 46.67 1.78
N GLU A 86 -4.47 46.80 2.13
CA GLU A 86 -5.50 45.77 1.90
C GLU A 86 -5.61 45.42 0.42
N ARG A 87 -5.79 46.41 -0.46
CA ARG A 87 -5.83 46.18 -1.92
C ARG A 87 -4.55 45.57 -2.49
N SER A 88 -3.39 45.91 -1.90
CA SER A 88 -2.11 45.35 -2.33
C SER A 88 -1.97 43.89 -1.88
N ALA A 89 -2.44 43.57 -0.67
CA ALA A 89 -2.53 42.20 -0.18
C ALA A 89 -3.49 41.37 -1.06
N ASP A 90 -4.69 41.86 -1.34
CA ASP A 90 -5.66 41.20 -2.23
C ASP A 90 -5.06 40.93 -3.62
N ALA A 91 -4.31 41.90 -4.17
CA ALA A 91 -3.65 41.75 -5.46
C ALA A 91 -2.53 40.70 -5.43
N LEU A 92 -1.78 40.61 -4.32
CA LEU A 92 -0.75 39.58 -4.12
C LEU A 92 -1.39 38.20 -3.94
N ASP A 93 -2.47 38.08 -3.18
CA ASP A 93 -3.20 36.84 -2.99
C ASP A 93 -3.77 36.32 -4.32
N ALA A 94 -4.31 37.21 -5.15
CA ALA A 94 -4.72 36.87 -6.52
C ALA A 94 -3.56 36.38 -7.40
N GLN A 95 -2.36 36.97 -7.27
CA GLN A 95 -1.16 36.51 -7.99
C GLN A 95 -0.69 35.15 -7.48
N ILE A 96 -0.69 34.94 -6.17
CA ILE A 96 -0.32 33.66 -5.54
C ILE A 96 -1.27 32.55 -6.03
N ALA A 97 -2.58 32.80 -6.02
CA ALA A 97 -3.57 31.86 -6.54
C ALA A 97 -3.32 31.51 -8.02
N ALA A 98 -3.04 32.52 -8.85
CA ALA A 98 -2.73 32.31 -10.27
C ALA A 98 -1.45 31.46 -10.47
N LEU A 99 -0.39 31.73 -9.70
CA LEU A 99 0.87 30.98 -9.78
C LEU A 99 0.72 29.55 -9.26
N ARG A 100 -0.04 29.32 -8.18
CA ARG A 100 -0.38 27.98 -7.69
C ARG A 100 -1.13 27.17 -8.75
N SER A 101 -2.07 27.81 -9.44
CA SER A 101 -2.83 27.19 -10.53
C SER A 101 -1.92 26.77 -11.70
N GLN A 102 -1.04 27.66 -12.16
CA GLN A 102 -0.06 27.35 -13.21
C GLN A 102 0.86 26.19 -12.82
N ARG A 103 1.37 26.18 -11.58
CA ARG A 103 2.22 25.10 -11.06
C ARG A 103 1.52 23.74 -11.07
N ALA A 104 0.24 23.68 -10.66
CA ALA A 104 -0.51 22.43 -10.62
C ALA A 104 -0.73 21.85 -12.02
N VAL A 105 -1.08 22.69 -13.00
CA VAL A 105 -1.22 22.28 -14.41
C VAL A 105 0.09 21.69 -14.94
N LEU A 106 1.21 22.38 -14.72
CA LEU A 106 2.52 21.92 -15.17
C LEU A 106 2.93 20.58 -14.53
N ARG A 107 2.66 20.37 -13.23
CA ARG A 107 2.91 19.08 -12.57
C ARG A 107 2.03 17.97 -13.10
N ALA A 108 0.75 18.24 -13.37
CA ALA A 108 -0.16 17.26 -13.96
C ALA A 108 0.29 16.83 -15.36
N VAL A 109 0.75 17.76 -16.19
CA VAL A 109 1.32 17.46 -17.52
C VAL A 109 2.56 16.59 -17.40
N ALA A 110 3.48 16.95 -16.50
CA ALA A 110 4.74 16.23 -16.30
C ALA A 110 4.53 14.79 -15.80
N ALA A 111 3.56 14.55 -14.90
CA ALA A 111 3.30 13.23 -14.33
C ALA A 111 2.74 12.22 -15.36
N ARG A 112 2.00 12.68 -16.37
CA ARG A 112 1.36 11.81 -17.38
C ARG A 112 2.19 11.60 -18.65
N GLY A 113 3.21 12.43 -18.88
CA GLY A 113 3.85 12.49 -20.20
C GLY A 113 2.87 12.93 -21.30
N SER A 114 1.88 13.76 -20.95
CA SER A 114 0.82 14.21 -21.85
C SER A 114 1.38 14.91 -23.10
N ALA A 115 0.75 14.68 -24.25
CA ALA A 115 1.09 15.34 -25.49
C ALA A 115 0.77 16.85 -25.43
N ALA A 116 1.47 17.65 -26.22
CA ALA A 116 1.32 19.11 -26.20
C ALA A 116 -0.11 19.57 -26.55
N GLU A 117 -0.88 18.77 -27.29
CA GLU A 117 -2.27 19.08 -27.62
C GLU A 117 -3.23 19.07 -26.40
N GLU A 118 -2.87 18.42 -25.28
CA GLU A 118 -3.72 18.31 -24.09
C GLU A 118 -3.62 19.53 -23.15
N LEU A 119 -2.59 20.36 -23.29
CA LEU A 119 -2.28 21.51 -22.43
C LEU A 119 -3.41 22.57 -22.33
N PRO A 120 -4.05 23.00 -23.43
CA PRO A 120 -5.16 23.96 -23.37
C PRO A 120 -6.34 23.43 -22.56
N GLN A 121 -6.62 22.13 -22.67
CA GLN A 121 -7.71 21.47 -21.96
C GLN A 121 -7.41 21.37 -20.46
N MET A 122 -6.18 20.99 -20.09
CA MET A 122 -5.76 20.92 -18.68
C MET A 122 -5.76 22.30 -18.01
N THR A 123 -5.33 23.33 -18.73
CA THR A 123 -5.37 24.72 -18.26
C THR A 123 -6.82 25.19 -18.02
N ARG A 124 -7.75 24.79 -18.89
CA ARG A 124 -9.19 25.07 -18.71
C ARG A 124 -9.71 24.39 -17.44
N LEU A 125 -9.42 23.10 -17.24
CA LEU A 125 -9.89 22.32 -16.08
C LEU A 125 -9.47 22.92 -14.73
N ALA A 126 -8.26 23.47 -14.64
CA ALA A 126 -7.76 24.12 -13.43
C ALA A 126 -8.47 25.45 -13.10
N ARG A 127 -9.10 26.10 -14.09
CA ARG A 127 -9.76 27.41 -13.94
C ARG A 127 -11.28 27.34 -13.80
N LEU A 128 -11.86 26.14 -13.85
CA LEU A 128 -13.30 25.95 -13.71
C LEU A 128 -13.80 26.42 -12.33
N SER A 129 -14.99 27.02 -12.31
CA SER A 129 -15.73 27.34 -11.08
C SER A 129 -16.20 26.06 -10.38
N ALA A 130 -16.44 26.14 -9.07
CA ALA A 130 -17.03 25.06 -8.26
C ALA A 130 -18.26 24.41 -8.94
N GLU A 131 -19.18 25.24 -9.43
CA GLU A 131 -20.39 24.80 -10.12
C GLU A 131 -20.08 24.01 -11.41
N GLU A 132 -19.11 24.44 -12.22
CA GLU A 132 -18.70 23.71 -13.42
C GLU A 132 -18.01 22.38 -13.08
N ARG A 133 -17.24 22.34 -11.99
CA ARG A 133 -16.59 21.10 -11.51
C ARG A 133 -17.64 20.08 -11.04
N ARG A 134 -18.63 20.52 -10.27
CA ARG A 134 -19.77 19.68 -9.85
C ARG A 134 -20.52 19.11 -11.05
N ARG A 135 -20.78 19.94 -12.07
CA ARG A 135 -21.45 19.51 -13.30
C ARG A 135 -20.68 18.42 -14.04
N ILE A 136 -19.36 18.56 -14.20
CA ILE A 136 -18.53 17.53 -14.86
C ILE A 136 -18.67 16.16 -14.18
N VAL A 137 -18.61 16.13 -12.85
CA VAL A 137 -18.71 14.87 -12.10
C VAL A 137 -20.15 14.34 -12.10
N ALA A 138 -21.14 15.21 -11.97
CA ALA A 138 -22.55 14.83 -12.01
C ALA A 138 -22.96 14.26 -13.36
N ASP A 139 -22.66 14.94 -14.46
CA ASP A 139 -22.94 14.48 -15.83
C ASP A 139 -22.26 13.11 -16.08
N PHE A 140 -21.01 12.96 -15.64
CA PHE A 140 -20.31 11.68 -15.72
C PHE A 140 -21.00 10.57 -14.92
N ILE A 141 -21.39 10.83 -13.67
CA ILE A 141 -22.11 9.84 -12.85
C ILE A 141 -23.44 9.46 -13.54
N ASP A 142 -24.12 10.45 -14.11
CA ASP A 142 -25.38 10.23 -14.77
C ASP A 142 -25.25 9.34 -16.02
N ASP A 143 -24.26 9.63 -16.87
CA ASP A 143 -23.93 8.85 -18.06
C ASP A 143 -23.40 7.45 -17.70
N ALA A 144 -22.52 7.35 -16.70
CA ALA A 144 -21.91 6.08 -16.27
C ALA A 144 -22.96 5.10 -15.71
N LEU A 145 -23.99 5.64 -15.04
CA LEU A 145 -25.04 4.84 -14.42
C LEU A 145 -26.34 4.80 -15.22
N ASP A 146 -26.35 5.34 -16.44
CA ASP A 146 -27.52 5.24 -17.33
C ASP A 146 -27.91 3.77 -17.53
N GLY A 147 -29.23 3.52 -17.45
CA GLY A 147 -29.83 2.19 -17.51
C GLY A 147 -29.65 1.29 -16.27
N VAL A 148 -28.99 1.74 -15.20
CA VAL A 148 -28.82 0.95 -13.96
C VAL A 148 -29.77 1.44 -12.85
N PRO A 149 -30.69 0.58 -12.34
CA PRO A 149 -31.59 0.95 -11.24
C PRO A 149 -30.87 0.89 -9.88
N ALA A 150 -29.93 1.81 -9.65
CA ALA A 150 -29.14 1.93 -8.43
C ALA A 150 -29.28 3.33 -7.78
N PRO A 151 -30.49 3.74 -7.34
CA PRO A 151 -30.74 5.10 -6.87
C PRO A 151 -29.93 5.47 -5.61
N ALA A 152 -29.78 4.54 -4.66
CA ALA A 152 -28.98 4.76 -3.45
C ALA A 152 -27.49 4.95 -3.78
N TYR A 153 -26.95 4.12 -4.69
CA TYR A 153 -25.55 4.22 -5.13
C TYR A 153 -25.27 5.54 -5.87
N ARG A 154 -26.18 5.95 -6.77
CA ARG A 154 -26.11 7.23 -7.48
C ARG A 154 -26.12 8.40 -6.52
N SER A 155 -27.08 8.42 -5.58
CA SER A 155 -27.15 9.46 -4.55
C SER A 155 -25.89 9.51 -3.69
N GLY A 156 -25.30 8.37 -3.35
CA GLY A 156 -24.04 8.29 -2.61
C GLY A 156 -22.86 8.92 -3.37
N LEU A 157 -22.71 8.63 -4.67
CA LEU A 157 -21.65 9.22 -5.50
C LEU A 157 -21.81 10.75 -5.63
N LEU A 158 -23.04 11.22 -5.87
CA LEU A 158 -23.34 12.65 -5.98
C LEU A 158 -23.10 13.38 -4.65
N ALA A 159 -23.59 12.82 -3.54
CA ALA A 159 -23.38 13.39 -2.21
C ALA A 159 -21.89 13.43 -1.83
N ALA A 160 -21.10 12.47 -2.32
CA ALA A 160 -19.68 12.42 -2.10
C ALA A 160 -18.87 13.33 -3.03
N THR A 161 -19.52 14.18 -3.83
CA THR A 161 -18.88 15.19 -4.70
C THR A 161 -18.90 16.60 -4.07
N PRO A 162 -18.10 16.90 -3.02
CA PRO A 162 -17.94 18.26 -2.51
C PRO A 162 -17.00 19.09 -3.39
N ASP A 163 -17.05 20.40 -3.20
CA ASP A 163 -16.20 21.36 -3.89
C ASP A 163 -14.75 21.36 -3.36
N LEU A 164 -13.82 21.80 -4.20
CA LEU A 164 -12.48 22.19 -3.74
C LEU A 164 -12.60 23.30 -2.67
N PRO A 165 -11.70 23.34 -1.67
CA PRO A 165 -11.63 24.47 -0.75
C PRO A 165 -11.45 25.80 -1.48
N GLU A 166 -11.82 26.92 -0.83
CA GLU A 166 -11.69 28.27 -1.41
C GLU A 166 -10.24 28.59 -1.83
N ASP A 167 -9.25 28.16 -1.04
CA ASP A 167 -7.82 28.20 -1.39
C ASP A 167 -7.25 26.77 -1.46
N PRO A 168 -7.31 26.11 -2.64
CA PRO A 168 -6.87 24.74 -2.77
C PRO A 168 -5.34 24.63 -2.75
N THR A 169 -4.84 23.63 -2.05
CA THR A 169 -3.42 23.28 -2.09
C THR A 169 -3.02 22.80 -3.49
N PRO A 170 -1.72 22.88 -3.86
CA PRO A 170 -1.27 22.35 -5.14
C PRO A 170 -1.59 20.86 -5.34
N GLU A 171 -1.56 20.08 -4.27
CA GLU A 171 -1.91 18.66 -4.26
C GLU A 171 -3.40 18.44 -4.54
N GLN A 172 -4.27 19.26 -3.93
CA GLN A 172 -5.72 19.26 -4.21
C GLN A 172 -6.03 19.62 -5.66
N LEU A 173 -5.38 20.65 -6.18
CA LEU A 173 -5.58 21.09 -7.55
C LEU A 173 -5.06 20.06 -8.58
N HIS A 174 -3.93 19.40 -8.28
CA HIS A 174 -3.42 18.29 -9.08
C HIS A 174 -4.40 17.11 -9.09
N ALA A 175 -4.90 16.70 -7.92
CA ALA A 175 -5.88 15.63 -7.79
C ALA A 175 -7.18 15.93 -8.56
N TRP A 176 -7.65 17.18 -8.55
CA TRP A 176 -8.79 17.61 -9.35
C TRP A 176 -8.55 17.47 -10.85
N VAL A 177 -7.40 17.95 -11.36
CA VAL A 177 -7.09 17.87 -12.79
C VAL A 177 -7.01 16.42 -13.24
N GLU A 178 -6.44 15.53 -12.41
CA GLU A 178 -6.40 14.10 -12.68
C GLU A 178 -7.79 13.46 -12.63
N LEU A 179 -8.62 13.81 -11.64
CA LEU A 179 -10.00 13.34 -11.52
C LEU A 179 -10.82 13.72 -12.76
N ALA A 180 -10.75 14.98 -13.18
CA ALA A 180 -11.45 15.50 -14.36
C ALA A 180 -10.96 14.84 -15.67
N ALA A 181 -9.74 14.31 -15.70
CA ALA A 181 -9.28 13.47 -16.80
C ALA A 181 -9.84 12.04 -16.70
N LEU A 182 -9.82 11.45 -15.49
CA LEU A 182 -10.25 10.09 -15.23
C LEU A 182 -11.76 9.88 -15.48
N VAL A 183 -12.62 10.86 -15.16
CA VAL A 183 -14.06 10.81 -15.45
C VAL A 183 -14.39 10.81 -16.94
N ARG A 184 -13.42 11.06 -17.82
CA ARG A 184 -13.58 10.93 -19.28
C ARG A 184 -13.13 9.57 -19.81
N ASP A 185 -12.56 8.73 -18.94
CA ASP A 185 -12.17 7.38 -19.29
C ASP A 185 -13.42 6.47 -19.32
N PRO A 186 -13.77 5.88 -20.48
CA PRO A 186 -14.92 4.98 -20.57
C PRO A 186 -14.78 3.75 -19.68
N GLU A 187 -13.56 3.32 -19.35
CA GLU A 187 -13.33 2.18 -18.48
C GLU A 187 -13.76 2.46 -17.03
N LEU A 188 -13.59 3.71 -16.55
CA LEU A 188 -14.11 4.10 -15.23
C LEU A 188 -15.64 4.04 -15.22
N GLY A 189 -16.29 4.52 -16.27
CA GLY A 189 -17.76 4.42 -16.40
C GLY A 189 -18.24 2.97 -16.38
N ALA A 190 -17.56 2.08 -17.10
CA ALA A 190 -17.84 0.66 -17.08
C ALA A 190 -17.62 0.02 -15.70
N ALA A 191 -16.57 0.44 -14.98
CA ALA A 191 -16.30 0.01 -13.62
C ALA A 191 -17.40 0.44 -12.64
N LEU A 192 -17.78 1.72 -12.63
CA LEU A 192 -18.88 2.22 -11.78
C LEU A 192 -20.21 1.55 -12.10
N ARG A 193 -20.49 1.24 -13.37
CA ARG A 193 -21.69 0.48 -13.78
C ARG A 193 -21.69 -0.93 -13.17
N ARG A 194 -20.56 -1.65 -13.18
CA ARG A 194 -20.43 -2.97 -12.53
C ARG A 194 -20.65 -2.87 -11.02
N LEU A 195 -20.06 -1.85 -10.38
CA LEU A 195 -20.20 -1.61 -8.94
C LEU A 195 -21.64 -1.24 -8.55
N ALA A 196 -22.31 -0.42 -9.34
CA ALA A 196 -23.71 -0.06 -9.12
C ALA A 196 -24.62 -1.29 -9.25
N ALA A 197 -24.42 -2.12 -10.28
CA ALA A 197 -25.16 -3.37 -10.46
C ALA A 197 -24.91 -4.36 -9.31
N TYR A 198 -23.67 -4.44 -8.82
CA TYR A 198 -23.34 -5.21 -7.62
C TYR A 198 -24.07 -4.66 -6.39
N SER A 199 -23.99 -3.34 -6.16
CA SER A 199 -24.66 -2.66 -5.05
C SER A 199 -26.17 -2.89 -5.05
N THR A 200 -26.85 -2.89 -6.20
CA THR A 200 -28.28 -3.20 -6.28
C THR A 200 -28.61 -4.62 -5.82
N ARG A 201 -27.71 -5.60 -6.04
CA ARG A 201 -27.92 -7.00 -5.62
C ARG A 201 -27.61 -7.22 -4.15
N THR A 202 -26.72 -6.43 -3.57
CA THR A 202 -26.14 -6.70 -2.24
C THR A 202 -26.42 -5.62 -1.20
N ALA A 203 -27.06 -4.50 -1.56
CA ALA A 203 -27.39 -3.47 -0.60
C ALA A 203 -28.41 -4.00 0.42
N PRO A 204 -28.23 -3.70 1.71
CA PRO A 204 -29.27 -3.93 2.70
C PRO A 204 -30.51 -3.07 2.38
N PRO A 205 -31.71 -3.49 2.80
CA PRO A 205 -32.94 -2.73 2.63
C PRO A 205 -32.84 -1.39 3.35
N ALA A 206 -33.57 -0.39 2.84
CA ALA A 206 -33.50 0.99 3.32
C ALA A 206 -33.93 1.18 4.79
N ASP A 207 -34.57 0.19 5.38
CA ASP A 207 -35.14 0.23 6.74
C ASP A 207 -34.12 -0.17 7.84
N GLY A 208 -32.87 -0.49 7.47
CA GLY A 208 -31.78 -0.82 8.41
C GLY A 208 -31.16 0.40 9.10
N ASP A 209 -30.14 0.18 9.92
CA ASP A 209 -29.29 1.25 10.50
C ASP A 209 -28.02 1.41 9.65
N PRO A 210 -27.94 2.43 8.77
CA PRO A 210 -26.82 2.59 7.85
C PRO A 210 -25.49 2.84 8.56
N ALA A 211 -25.51 3.41 9.78
CA ALA A 211 -24.30 3.66 10.54
C ALA A 211 -23.73 2.36 11.12
N ALA A 212 -24.60 1.50 11.66
CA ALA A 212 -24.21 0.18 12.15
C ALA A 212 -23.69 -0.73 11.02
N ASP A 213 -24.34 -0.70 9.85
CA ASP A 213 -23.92 -1.47 8.68
C ASP A 213 -22.55 -1.01 8.16
N ALA A 214 -22.32 0.31 8.08
CA ALA A 214 -21.05 0.88 7.68
C ALA A 214 -19.91 0.54 8.66
N ASP A 215 -20.18 0.58 9.96
CA ASP A 215 -19.23 0.23 11.01
C ASP A 215 -18.87 -1.26 10.97
N ALA A 216 -19.86 -2.14 10.75
CA ALA A 216 -19.62 -3.57 10.56
C ALA A 216 -18.78 -3.87 9.30
N ALA A 217 -19.09 -3.22 8.17
CA ALA A 217 -18.31 -3.34 6.95
C ALA A 217 -16.86 -2.86 7.13
N LEU A 218 -16.66 -1.74 7.84
CA LEU A 218 -15.32 -1.20 8.14
C LEU A 218 -14.49 -2.16 9.01
N ARG A 219 -15.11 -2.78 10.02
CA ARG A 219 -14.45 -3.80 10.85
C ARG A 219 -13.98 -4.99 10.02
N VAL A 220 -14.84 -5.52 9.16
CA VAL A 220 -14.53 -6.66 8.30
C VAL A 220 -13.41 -6.30 7.29
N ALA A 221 -13.50 -5.14 6.64
CA ALA A 221 -12.46 -4.65 5.75
C ALA A 221 -11.10 -4.50 6.46
N THR A 222 -11.11 -3.96 7.69
CA THR A 222 -9.90 -3.80 8.50
C THR A 222 -9.29 -5.15 8.89
N LEU A 223 -10.12 -6.12 9.25
CA LEU A 223 -9.68 -7.49 9.55
C LEU A 223 -9.05 -8.15 8.32
N MET A 224 -9.73 -8.12 7.17
CA MET A 224 -9.23 -8.69 5.91
C MET A 224 -7.87 -8.13 5.54
N ARG A 225 -7.73 -6.80 5.57
CA ARG A 225 -6.46 -6.14 5.27
C ARG A 225 -5.36 -6.56 6.24
N THR A 226 -5.61 -6.46 7.55
CA THR A 226 -4.62 -6.80 8.58
C THR A 226 -4.16 -8.26 8.49
N ARG A 227 -5.10 -9.20 8.28
CA ARG A 227 -4.79 -10.63 8.16
C ARG A 227 -4.03 -10.94 6.89
N ALA A 228 -4.39 -10.32 5.76
CA ALA A 228 -3.67 -10.54 4.51
C ALA A 228 -2.29 -9.91 4.51
N GLU A 229 -2.11 -8.73 5.09
CA GLU A 229 -0.78 -8.11 5.29
C GLU A 229 0.11 -8.99 6.16
N ALA A 230 -0.42 -9.54 7.26
CA ALA A 230 0.31 -10.47 8.11
C ALA A 230 0.66 -11.76 7.35
N ALA A 231 -0.29 -12.35 6.62
CA ALA A 231 -0.05 -13.56 5.85
C ALA A 231 1.02 -13.37 4.77
N VAL A 232 1.04 -12.20 4.11
CA VAL A 232 2.07 -11.86 3.13
C VAL A 232 3.43 -11.65 3.81
N ALA A 233 3.46 -10.96 4.96
CA ALA A 233 4.68 -10.80 5.75
C ALA A 233 5.23 -12.14 6.25
N ASP A 234 4.35 -13.10 6.55
CA ASP A 234 4.67 -14.46 6.98
C ASP A 234 4.96 -15.43 5.82
N GLY A 235 4.94 -14.94 4.57
CA GLY A 235 5.19 -15.76 3.37
C GLY A 235 4.12 -16.85 3.12
N ILE A 236 2.93 -16.73 3.71
CA ILE A 236 1.84 -17.69 3.54
C ILE A 236 1.31 -17.59 2.12
N ALA A 237 1.50 -18.64 1.31
CA ALA A 237 0.94 -18.68 -0.02
C ALA A 237 -0.61 -18.72 0.04
N PRO A 238 -1.33 -17.99 -0.82
CA PRO A 238 -2.79 -17.90 -0.75
C PRO A 238 -3.51 -19.24 -0.93
N ASP A 239 -2.88 -20.20 -1.60
CA ASP A 239 -3.43 -21.53 -1.86
C ASP A 239 -2.96 -22.61 -0.87
N SER A 240 -2.15 -22.21 0.12
CA SER A 240 -1.63 -23.11 1.11
C SER A 240 -2.71 -23.58 2.09
N PRO A 241 -2.59 -24.78 2.67
CA PRO A 241 -3.43 -25.19 3.78
C PRO A 241 -3.41 -24.22 4.98
N ALA A 242 -2.32 -23.46 5.15
CA ALA A 242 -2.20 -22.43 6.18
C ALA A 242 -3.06 -21.18 5.91
N ALA A 243 -3.43 -20.91 4.66
CA ALA A 243 -4.37 -19.83 4.32
C ALA A 243 -5.84 -20.22 4.58
N ALA A 244 -6.18 -21.51 4.57
CA ALA A 244 -7.55 -21.99 4.79
C ALA A 244 -8.20 -21.51 6.12
N PRO A 245 -7.55 -21.57 7.30
CA PRO A 245 -8.15 -21.07 8.54
C PRO A 245 -8.27 -19.54 8.55
N LEU A 246 -7.36 -18.81 7.89
CA LEU A 246 -7.47 -17.36 7.72
C LEU A 246 -8.71 -17.03 6.88
N VAL A 247 -8.92 -17.71 5.75
CA VAL A 247 -10.12 -17.51 4.93
C VAL A 247 -11.40 -17.81 5.73
N ALA A 248 -11.41 -18.89 6.53
CA ALA A 248 -12.56 -19.21 7.39
C ALA A 248 -12.85 -18.11 8.42
N GLU A 249 -11.81 -17.53 9.04
CA GLU A 249 -11.96 -16.38 9.96
C GLU A 249 -12.56 -15.17 9.23
N LEU A 250 -12.06 -14.84 8.05
CA LEU A 250 -12.55 -13.71 7.25
C LEU A 250 -14.02 -13.89 6.85
N VAL A 251 -14.41 -15.10 6.44
CA VAL A 251 -15.79 -15.41 6.07
C VAL A 251 -16.69 -15.37 7.30
N ALA A 252 -16.27 -15.94 8.43
CA ALA A 252 -17.02 -15.92 9.69
C ALA A 252 -17.29 -14.49 10.19
N ALA A 253 -16.31 -13.59 10.06
CA ALA A 253 -16.49 -12.17 10.39
C ALA A 253 -17.41 -11.44 9.40
N TRP A 254 -17.37 -11.83 8.12
CA TRP A 254 -18.15 -11.22 7.05
C TRP A 254 -19.62 -11.67 7.05
N LEU A 255 -19.93 -12.94 7.33
CA LEU A 255 -21.29 -13.50 7.26
C LEU A 255 -22.36 -12.67 8.00
N PRO A 256 -22.15 -12.20 9.24
CA PRO A 256 -23.13 -11.37 9.95
C PRO A 256 -23.49 -10.07 9.23
N THR A 257 -22.56 -9.51 8.43
CA THR A 257 -22.81 -8.28 7.66
C THR A 257 -23.78 -8.49 6.50
N GLN A 258 -24.06 -9.75 6.14
CA GLN A 258 -24.92 -10.09 5.03
C GLN A 258 -26.37 -10.30 5.44
N ALA A 259 -26.69 -10.35 6.74
CA ALA A 259 -28.00 -10.76 7.25
C ALA A 259 -29.18 -9.93 6.69
N GLY A 260 -28.96 -8.65 6.39
CA GLY A 260 -29.97 -7.78 5.79
C GLY A 260 -30.04 -7.86 4.26
N THR A 261 -29.09 -8.49 3.59
CA THR A 261 -29.00 -8.47 2.13
C THR A 261 -29.94 -9.51 1.47
N PRO A 262 -30.32 -9.35 0.19
CA PRO A 262 -31.08 -10.37 -0.53
C PRO A 262 -30.31 -11.70 -0.62
N ASP A 263 -31.02 -12.80 -0.34
CA ASP A 263 -30.50 -14.18 -0.32
C ASP A 263 -29.19 -14.30 0.49
N PRO A 264 -29.24 -14.05 1.82
CA PRO A 264 -28.05 -13.95 2.64
C PRO A 264 -27.43 -15.35 2.85
N PRO A 265 -26.12 -15.52 2.63
CA PRO A 265 -25.45 -16.76 3.01
C PRO A 265 -25.54 -16.95 4.53
N THR A 266 -25.96 -18.14 4.97
CA THR A 266 -26.14 -18.46 6.40
C THR A 266 -24.96 -19.20 7.02
N GLU A 267 -24.10 -19.78 6.19
CA GLU A 267 -22.94 -20.58 6.61
C GLU A 267 -21.74 -20.37 5.68
N ASP A 268 -20.56 -20.78 6.15
CA ASP A 268 -19.35 -20.78 5.34
C ASP A 268 -19.40 -21.93 4.33
N GLY A 269 -19.47 -21.58 3.04
CA GLY A 269 -19.54 -22.52 1.94
C GLY A 269 -19.21 -21.87 0.59
N PRO A 270 -19.20 -22.63 -0.52
CA PRO A 270 -18.82 -22.12 -1.83
C PRO A 270 -19.61 -20.89 -2.29
N ALA A 271 -20.92 -20.83 -1.99
CA ALA A 271 -21.76 -19.68 -2.31
C ALA A 271 -21.33 -18.42 -1.53
N ALA A 272 -21.13 -18.55 -0.21
CA ALA A 272 -20.67 -17.46 0.66
C ALA A 272 -19.31 -16.93 0.21
N ARG A 273 -18.34 -17.83 -0.01
CA ARG A 273 -16.97 -17.48 -0.44
C ARG A 273 -16.95 -16.84 -1.83
N THR A 274 -17.79 -17.31 -2.75
CA THR A 274 -17.92 -16.71 -4.09
C THR A 274 -18.49 -15.29 -4.02
N ARG A 275 -19.53 -15.08 -3.20
CA ARG A 275 -20.11 -13.75 -2.99
C ARG A 275 -19.12 -12.78 -2.34
N LEU A 276 -18.38 -13.23 -1.34
CA LEU A 276 -17.32 -12.42 -0.73
C LEU A 276 -16.19 -12.11 -1.74
N LEU A 277 -15.79 -13.07 -2.58
CA LEU A 277 -14.81 -12.82 -3.64
C LEU A 277 -15.31 -11.77 -4.64
N GLU A 278 -16.59 -11.80 -5.01
CA GLU A 278 -17.22 -10.77 -5.84
C GLU A 278 -17.20 -9.39 -5.16
N GLN A 279 -17.55 -9.33 -3.86
CA GLN A 279 -17.46 -8.12 -3.05
C GLN A 279 -16.04 -7.53 -3.05
N LEU A 280 -15.03 -8.40 -2.88
CA LEU A 280 -13.65 -7.98 -2.82
C LEU A 280 -13.17 -7.46 -4.18
N ARG A 281 -13.55 -8.11 -5.28
CA ARG A 281 -13.26 -7.63 -6.65
C ARG A 281 -13.90 -6.27 -6.90
N ALA A 282 -15.12 -6.04 -6.40
CA ALA A 282 -15.76 -4.75 -6.44
C ALA A 282 -14.99 -3.70 -5.62
N ALA A 283 -14.59 -4.04 -4.39
CA ALA A 283 -13.85 -3.13 -3.51
C ALA A 283 -12.42 -2.80 -4.01
N THR A 284 -11.81 -3.71 -4.78
CA THR A 284 -10.44 -3.61 -5.30
C THR A 284 -10.36 -3.18 -6.77
N GLU A 285 -11.48 -2.70 -7.35
CA GLU A 285 -11.53 -2.20 -8.72
C GLU A 285 -10.59 -0.97 -8.89
N PRO A 286 -9.46 -1.10 -9.63
CA PRO A 286 -8.39 -0.12 -9.58
C PRO A 286 -8.79 1.30 -9.99
N LEU A 287 -9.67 1.42 -11.00
CA LEU A 287 -10.15 2.72 -11.48
C LEU A 287 -11.08 3.37 -10.46
N ALA A 288 -11.94 2.60 -9.80
CA ALA A 288 -12.82 3.11 -8.75
C ALA A 288 -12.02 3.52 -7.50
N GLU A 289 -11.01 2.73 -7.09
CA GLU A 289 -10.11 3.11 -5.99
C GLU A 289 -9.40 4.44 -6.31
N ARG A 290 -8.86 4.57 -7.53
CA ARG A 290 -8.20 5.80 -7.98
C ARG A 290 -9.17 6.99 -7.97
N TYR A 291 -10.38 6.81 -8.49
CA TYR A 291 -11.44 7.83 -8.47
C TYR A 291 -11.69 8.33 -7.04
N TRP A 292 -11.93 7.43 -6.09
CA TRP A 292 -12.21 7.79 -4.69
C TRP A 292 -11.02 8.50 -4.02
N ARG A 293 -9.79 8.06 -4.29
CA ARG A 293 -8.59 8.69 -3.73
C ARG A 293 -8.38 10.10 -4.26
N LEU A 294 -8.58 10.32 -5.57
CA LEU A 294 -8.48 11.64 -6.17
C LEU A 294 -9.58 12.56 -5.66
N LEU A 295 -10.81 12.06 -5.54
CA LEU A 295 -11.94 12.79 -4.99
C LEU A 295 -11.68 13.20 -3.53
N CYS A 296 -11.24 12.29 -2.67
CA CYS A 296 -10.88 12.60 -1.28
C CYS A 296 -9.75 13.62 -1.21
N THR A 297 -8.67 13.41 -1.99
CA THR A 297 -7.51 14.32 -2.00
C THR A 297 -7.92 15.71 -2.46
N ALA A 298 -8.67 15.84 -3.56
CA ALA A 298 -9.15 17.12 -4.08
C ALA A 298 -10.05 17.84 -3.06
N THR A 299 -10.78 17.11 -2.23
CA THR A 299 -11.75 17.68 -1.29
C THR A 299 -11.21 17.80 0.14
N GLY A 300 -9.91 17.54 0.35
CA GLY A 300 -9.27 17.62 1.67
C GLY A 300 -9.72 16.55 2.66
N ARG A 301 -10.38 15.48 2.18
CA ARG A 301 -10.77 14.32 2.99
C ARG A 301 -9.64 13.28 3.02
N PRO A 302 -9.49 12.51 4.12
CA PRO A 302 -8.52 11.43 4.16
C PRO A 302 -8.83 10.43 3.04
N ALA A 303 -7.81 10.10 2.25
CA ALA A 303 -7.92 9.10 1.21
C ALA A 303 -8.14 7.71 1.85
N PRO A 304 -9.00 6.86 1.27
CA PRO A 304 -9.17 5.49 1.76
C PRO A 304 -7.84 4.71 1.67
N PRO A 305 -7.61 3.74 2.57
CA PRO A 305 -6.45 2.87 2.51
C PRO A 305 -6.46 2.07 1.21
N ARG A 306 -5.27 1.75 0.70
CA ARG A 306 -5.11 0.90 -0.48
C ARG A 306 -5.37 -0.56 -0.10
N TRP A 307 -5.93 -1.31 -1.05
CA TRP A 307 -6.05 -2.75 -0.90
C TRP A 307 -4.87 -3.52 -1.52
N ASP A 308 -4.14 -2.93 -2.46
CA ASP A 308 -2.86 -3.43 -3.02
C ASP A 308 -2.57 -4.95 -2.89
N THR A 309 -1.57 -5.32 -2.11
CA THR A 309 -1.08 -6.69 -1.92
C THR A 309 -2.08 -7.49 -1.08
N ALA A 310 -2.72 -6.85 -0.10
CA ALA A 310 -3.66 -7.48 0.81
C ALA A 310 -4.93 -8.00 0.10
N GLY A 311 -5.50 -7.20 -0.79
CA GLY A 311 -6.66 -7.53 -1.62
C GLY A 311 -6.31 -8.58 -2.66
N THR A 312 -5.12 -8.51 -3.26
CA THR A 312 -4.62 -9.53 -4.20
C THR A 312 -4.48 -10.89 -3.51
N TRP A 313 -3.85 -10.91 -2.33
CA TRP A 313 -3.69 -12.12 -1.52
C TRP A 313 -5.05 -12.68 -1.09
N THR A 314 -5.93 -11.85 -0.53
CA THR A 314 -7.26 -12.30 -0.06
C THR A 314 -8.10 -12.86 -1.20
N ALA A 315 -8.09 -12.20 -2.38
CA ALA A 315 -8.81 -12.68 -3.56
C ALA A 315 -8.24 -14.00 -4.09
N ALA A 316 -6.92 -14.19 -4.02
CA ALA A 316 -6.28 -15.45 -4.40
C ALA A 316 -6.61 -16.57 -3.41
N ALA A 317 -6.61 -16.27 -2.10
CA ALA A 317 -6.92 -17.22 -1.06
C ALA A 317 -8.38 -17.68 -1.11
N LEU A 318 -9.33 -16.76 -1.29
CA LEU A 318 -10.74 -17.09 -1.50
C LEU A 318 -10.96 -17.98 -2.74
N ARG A 319 -10.19 -17.76 -3.83
CA ARG A 319 -10.25 -18.58 -5.04
C ARG A 319 -9.70 -19.99 -4.82
N ALA A 320 -8.58 -20.10 -4.13
CA ALA A 320 -7.95 -21.39 -3.85
C ALA A 320 -8.76 -22.22 -2.83
N HIS A 321 -9.45 -21.54 -1.92
CA HIS A 321 -10.26 -22.16 -0.87
C HIS A 321 -11.76 -21.86 -1.07
N LEU A 322 -12.29 -21.97 -2.30
CA LEU A 322 -13.74 -21.77 -2.52
C LEU A 322 -14.58 -22.75 -1.72
N THR A 323 -14.12 -23.98 -1.60
CA THR A 323 -14.72 -24.96 -0.69
C THR A 323 -13.99 -24.89 0.64
N PRO A 324 -14.70 -24.70 1.78
CA PRO A 324 -14.09 -24.78 3.09
C PRO A 324 -13.33 -26.11 3.24
N LEU A 325 -12.09 -26.03 3.71
CA LEU A 325 -11.26 -27.22 3.91
C LEU A 325 -11.97 -28.18 4.87
N GLN A 326 -12.43 -29.30 4.33
CA GLN A 326 -12.91 -30.41 5.14
C GLN A 326 -11.69 -31.22 5.56
N VAL A 327 -11.36 -31.17 6.84
CA VAL A 327 -10.27 -31.98 7.39
C VAL A 327 -10.71 -33.44 7.35
N ASP A 328 -10.09 -34.23 6.48
CA ASP A 328 -10.26 -35.68 6.51
C ASP A 328 -9.58 -36.26 7.75
N ARG A 329 -10.33 -36.32 8.85
CA ARG A 329 -9.88 -36.87 10.13
C ARG A 329 -9.56 -38.37 10.03
N THR A 330 -9.95 -39.08 8.97
CA THR A 330 -9.55 -40.48 8.80
C THR A 330 -8.03 -40.62 8.60
N VAL A 331 -7.38 -39.58 8.07
CA VAL A 331 -5.92 -39.50 7.93
C VAL A 331 -5.22 -39.48 9.31
N PHE A 332 -5.90 -39.01 10.35
CA PHE A 332 -5.32 -38.88 11.70
C PHE A 332 -5.09 -40.24 12.36
N GLY A 333 -5.94 -41.23 12.07
CA GLY A 333 -5.82 -42.59 12.59
C GLY A 333 -4.76 -43.46 11.89
N ALA A 334 -4.24 -43.01 10.75
CA ALA A 334 -3.27 -43.77 9.95
C ALA A 334 -1.80 -43.59 10.37
N THR A 335 -1.54 -42.74 11.36
CA THR A 335 -0.18 -42.31 11.72
C THR A 335 0.29 -43.02 12.99
N ASP A 336 1.26 -43.91 12.87
CA ASP A 336 1.91 -44.59 13.99
C ASP A 336 3.04 -43.70 14.58
N PRO A 337 2.92 -43.24 15.84
CA PRO A 337 3.93 -42.40 16.50
C PRO A 337 5.35 -42.96 16.47
N GLU A 338 5.52 -44.26 16.74
CA GLU A 338 6.83 -44.90 16.80
C GLU A 338 7.45 -44.99 15.40
N ARG A 339 6.61 -45.28 14.39
CA ARG A 339 7.07 -45.32 13.01
C ARG A 339 7.46 -43.94 12.49
N VAL A 340 6.72 -42.89 12.85
CA VAL A 340 7.07 -41.51 12.48
C VAL A 340 8.39 -41.07 13.11
N LEU A 341 8.63 -41.40 14.38
CA LEU A 341 9.93 -41.15 15.03
C LEU A 341 11.08 -41.86 14.33
N TYR A 342 10.87 -43.13 13.97
CA TYR A 342 11.85 -43.90 13.21
C TYR A 342 12.15 -43.21 11.86
N ALA A 343 11.11 -42.80 11.13
CA ALA A 343 11.28 -42.10 9.86
C ALA A 343 12.03 -40.77 10.02
N TYR A 344 11.70 -39.97 11.04
CA TYR A 344 12.43 -38.73 11.35
C TYR A 344 13.91 -38.98 11.64
N GLU A 345 14.26 -39.98 12.45
CA GLU A 345 15.65 -40.30 12.72
C GLU A 345 16.41 -40.73 11.46
N ARG A 346 15.79 -41.58 10.61
CA ARG A 346 16.42 -42.07 9.38
C ARG A 346 16.62 -40.97 8.35
N VAL A 347 15.61 -40.15 8.10
CA VAL A 347 15.70 -39.00 7.18
C VAL A 347 16.69 -37.97 7.72
N GLY A 348 16.59 -37.60 9.00
CA GLY A 348 17.51 -36.65 9.65
C GLY A 348 18.97 -37.09 9.55
N ARG A 349 19.26 -38.39 9.74
CA ARG A 349 20.61 -38.94 9.55
C ARG A 349 21.09 -38.85 8.09
N ALA A 350 20.24 -39.20 7.13
CA ALA A 350 20.58 -39.15 5.71
C ALA A 350 20.87 -37.72 5.24
N VAL A 351 20.03 -36.76 5.64
CA VAL A 351 20.21 -35.34 5.32
C VAL A 351 21.40 -34.75 6.07
N GLY A 352 21.59 -35.08 7.36
CA GLY A 352 22.75 -34.64 8.14
C GLY A 352 24.09 -35.07 7.52
N ALA A 353 24.15 -36.25 6.91
CA ALA A 353 25.33 -36.69 6.17
C ALA A 353 25.63 -35.81 4.94
N LEU A 354 24.60 -35.32 4.25
CA LEU A 354 24.79 -34.34 3.16
C LEU A 354 25.25 -32.99 3.70
N VAL A 355 24.61 -32.50 4.78
CA VAL A 355 24.93 -31.21 5.41
C VAL A 355 26.37 -31.19 5.91
N ALA A 356 26.87 -32.28 6.50
CA ALA A 356 28.26 -32.39 6.94
C ALA A 356 29.28 -32.16 5.80
N GLY A 357 28.90 -32.54 4.57
CA GLY A 357 29.70 -32.36 3.35
C GLY A 357 29.60 -30.98 2.71
N VAL A 358 28.72 -30.09 3.17
CA VAL A 358 28.57 -28.74 2.62
C VAL A 358 29.81 -27.90 2.92
N ARG A 359 30.38 -27.29 1.87
CA ARG A 359 31.51 -26.37 1.99
C ARG A 359 31.01 -24.92 1.87
N PRO A 360 31.75 -23.92 2.39
CA PRO A 360 31.36 -22.51 2.26
C PRO A 360 31.08 -22.06 0.82
N ALA A 361 31.83 -22.59 -0.15
CA ALA A 361 31.64 -22.29 -1.57
C ALA A 361 30.33 -22.86 -2.15
N ASP A 362 29.73 -23.87 -1.53
CA ASP A 362 28.48 -24.48 -2.00
C ASP A 362 27.25 -23.64 -1.57
N LEU A 363 27.37 -22.79 -0.54
CA LEU A 363 26.25 -22.05 0.05
C LEU A 363 25.51 -21.13 -0.93
N ALA A 364 26.20 -20.59 -1.93
CA ALA A 364 25.62 -19.71 -2.93
C ALA A 364 25.04 -20.45 -4.16
N ARG A 365 25.17 -21.78 -4.22
CA ARG A 365 24.68 -22.57 -5.38
C ARG A 365 23.15 -22.55 -5.42
N PRO A 366 22.55 -22.48 -6.61
CA PRO A 366 21.10 -22.62 -6.75
C PRO A 366 20.64 -24.04 -6.40
N THR A 367 19.41 -24.17 -5.96
CA THR A 367 18.75 -25.45 -5.67
C THR A 367 17.59 -25.69 -6.65
N PRO A 368 17.05 -26.93 -6.74
CA PRO A 368 15.83 -27.19 -7.50
C PRO A 368 14.58 -26.49 -6.94
N CYS A 369 14.60 -26.06 -5.67
CA CYS A 369 13.60 -25.16 -5.11
C CYS A 369 13.89 -23.74 -5.64
N ALA A 370 12.99 -23.21 -6.47
CA ALA A 370 13.18 -21.93 -7.13
C ALA A 370 13.44 -20.81 -6.11
N ASP A 371 14.29 -19.86 -6.48
CA ASP A 371 14.69 -18.70 -5.66
C ASP A 371 15.50 -19.02 -4.39
N TRP A 372 15.83 -20.29 -4.14
CA TRP A 372 16.61 -20.70 -2.97
C TRP A 372 18.03 -21.15 -3.36
N THR A 373 19.00 -20.52 -2.69
CA THR A 373 20.38 -21.00 -2.59
C THR A 373 20.49 -22.12 -1.56
N VAL A 374 21.60 -22.87 -1.58
CA VAL A 374 21.89 -23.88 -0.54
C VAL A 374 21.82 -23.26 0.87
N ARG A 375 22.28 -22.02 1.06
CA ARG A 375 22.15 -21.34 2.36
C ARG A 375 20.68 -21.18 2.79
N GLN A 376 19.82 -20.70 1.91
CA GLN A 376 18.39 -20.50 2.21
C GLN A 376 17.69 -21.85 2.47
N LEU A 377 18.02 -22.88 1.69
CA LEU A 377 17.52 -24.23 1.90
C LEU A 377 17.93 -24.80 3.28
N LEU A 378 19.19 -24.62 3.68
CA LEU A 378 19.66 -25.06 4.99
C LEU A 378 18.98 -24.28 6.13
N ASP A 379 18.80 -22.98 5.97
CA ASP A 379 18.12 -22.15 6.97
C ASP A 379 16.68 -22.60 7.18
N HIS A 380 15.96 -22.87 6.08
CA HIS A 380 14.60 -23.44 6.13
C HIS A 380 14.55 -24.80 6.84
N LEU A 381 15.47 -25.73 6.53
CA LEU A 381 15.55 -27.04 7.19
C LEU A 381 15.79 -26.93 8.71
N VAL A 382 16.61 -25.97 9.13
CA VAL A 382 16.83 -25.64 10.55
C VAL A 382 15.57 -25.06 11.16
N TRP A 383 14.95 -24.08 10.50
CA TRP A 383 13.74 -23.42 10.96
C TRP A 383 12.59 -24.42 11.16
N GLU A 384 12.35 -25.34 10.23
CA GLU A 384 11.31 -26.37 10.36
C GLU A 384 11.47 -27.21 11.64
N SER A 385 12.70 -27.62 11.95
CA SER A 385 13.02 -28.39 13.15
C SER A 385 12.83 -27.56 14.44
N LEU A 386 13.18 -26.26 14.41
CA LEU A 386 12.95 -25.35 15.53
C LEU A 386 11.46 -25.04 15.73
N MET A 387 10.72 -24.85 14.63
CA MET A 387 9.30 -24.53 14.62
C MET A 387 8.49 -25.67 15.26
N VAL A 388 8.67 -26.91 14.78
CA VAL A 388 7.94 -28.06 15.35
C VAL A 388 8.32 -28.34 16.82
N THR A 389 9.58 -28.09 17.20
CA THR A 389 10.02 -28.18 18.60
C THR A 389 9.27 -27.17 19.47
N SER A 390 9.16 -25.93 19.01
CA SER A 390 8.45 -24.86 19.74
C SER A 390 6.94 -25.12 19.89
N ILE A 391 6.32 -25.84 18.95
CA ILE A 391 4.94 -26.32 19.09
C ILE A 391 4.83 -27.31 20.24
N ALA A 392 5.78 -28.26 20.36
CA ALA A 392 5.78 -29.26 21.43
C ALA A 392 5.86 -28.61 22.83
N GLU A 393 6.58 -27.50 22.93
CA GLU A 393 6.80 -26.68 24.13
C GLU A 393 5.63 -25.74 24.44
N GLY A 394 4.72 -25.51 23.48
CA GLY A 394 3.52 -24.69 23.65
C GLY A 394 3.71 -23.20 23.36
N THR A 395 4.87 -22.80 22.82
CA THR A 395 5.16 -21.42 22.41
C THR A 395 5.69 -21.40 20.97
N PRO A 396 4.81 -21.54 19.96
CA PRO A 396 5.24 -21.59 18.56
C PRO A 396 6.02 -20.36 18.14
N ARG A 397 7.16 -20.58 17.45
CA ARG A 397 8.00 -19.54 16.88
C ARG A 397 7.34 -18.87 15.68
N THR A 398 7.64 -17.59 15.46
CA THR A 398 7.12 -16.77 14.35
C THR A 398 8.22 -16.12 13.51
N ASP A 399 9.48 -16.35 13.84
CA ASP A 399 10.66 -15.68 13.28
C ASP A 399 11.19 -16.32 11.99
N HIS A 400 10.30 -16.73 11.08
CA HIS A 400 10.63 -17.43 9.83
C HIS A 400 11.65 -16.70 8.92
N ALA A 401 11.74 -15.37 9.01
CA ALA A 401 12.67 -14.56 8.21
C ALA A 401 14.02 -14.28 8.92
N ALA A 402 14.21 -14.76 10.15
CA ALA A 402 15.47 -14.60 10.87
C ALA A 402 16.57 -15.52 10.30
N ASP A 403 17.83 -15.23 10.63
CA ASP A 403 18.95 -16.12 10.33
C ASP A 403 19.09 -17.15 11.45
N HIS A 404 18.81 -18.41 11.12
CA HIS A 404 18.86 -19.56 12.05
C HIS A 404 20.16 -20.35 11.94
N LEU A 405 20.97 -20.11 10.90
CA LEU A 405 22.23 -20.81 10.67
C LEU A 405 23.39 -20.21 11.48
N GLY A 406 23.38 -18.89 11.66
CA GLY A 406 24.50 -18.18 12.28
C GLY A 406 25.81 -18.40 11.53
N HIS A 407 26.89 -18.68 12.27
CA HIS A 407 28.26 -18.79 11.71
C HIS A 407 28.61 -20.21 11.24
N ASP A 408 27.92 -21.24 11.74
CA ASP A 408 28.17 -22.64 11.37
C ASP A 408 26.84 -23.34 11.01
N PRO A 409 26.45 -23.31 9.71
CA PRO A 409 25.24 -23.97 9.24
C PRO A 409 25.16 -25.47 9.56
N ARG A 410 26.32 -26.15 9.69
CA ARG A 410 26.36 -27.60 9.91
C ARG A 410 25.98 -27.93 11.35
N THR A 411 26.59 -27.22 12.30
CA THR A 411 26.23 -27.33 13.72
C THR A 411 24.80 -26.89 13.97
N ALA A 412 24.32 -25.81 13.33
CA ALA A 412 22.94 -25.36 13.47
C ALA A 412 21.92 -26.45 13.08
N PHE A 413 22.15 -27.14 11.95
CA PHE A 413 21.30 -28.26 11.52
C PHE A 413 21.36 -29.46 12.47
N GLU A 414 22.56 -29.86 12.87
CA GLU A 414 22.73 -30.98 13.81
C GLU A 414 22.04 -30.70 15.15
N ASP A 415 22.22 -29.49 15.69
CA ASP A 415 21.62 -29.09 16.96
C ASP A 415 20.09 -29.02 16.89
N ALA A 416 19.55 -28.43 15.82
CA ALA A 416 18.10 -28.30 15.66
C ALA A 416 17.42 -29.67 15.51
N THR A 417 17.95 -30.55 14.65
CA THR A 417 17.38 -31.89 14.42
C THR A 417 17.52 -32.81 15.64
N ARG A 418 18.65 -32.76 16.35
CA ARG A 418 18.87 -33.51 17.59
C ARG A 418 17.94 -33.04 18.71
N THR A 419 17.76 -31.72 18.83
CA THR A 419 16.85 -31.13 19.82
C THR A 419 15.41 -31.54 19.52
N ALA A 420 14.96 -31.40 18.27
CA ALA A 420 13.63 -31.85 17.85
C ALA A 420 13.40 -33.33 18.16
N LEU A 421 14.34 -34.22 17.81
CA LEU A 421 14.21 -35.65 18.11
C LEU A 421 14.09 -35.93 19.61
N THR A 422 14.88 -35.24 20.43
CA THR A 422 14.84 -35.38 21.89
C THR A 422 13.49 -34.90 22.44
N THR A 423 12.99 -33.77 21.95
CA THR A 423 11.70 -33.19 22.32
C THR A 423 10.54 -34.10 21.90
N PHE A 424 10.56 -34.69 20.70
CA PHE A 424 9.51 -35.62 20.28
C PHE A 424 9.43 -36.85 21.19
N ARG A 425 10.58 -37.36 21.65
CA ARG A 425 10.66 -38.51 22.55
C ARG A 425 10.18 -38.21 23.97
N SER A 426 10.40 -37.00 24.48
CA SER A 426 10.17 -36.68 25.90
C SER A 426 8.89 -35.90 26.18
N SER A 427 8.37 -35.14 25.22
CA SER A 427 7.26 -34.19 25.44
C SER A 427 5.86 -34.80 25.37
N GLY A 428 5.74 -36.07 24.96
CA GLY A 428 4.44 -36.69 24.65
C GLY A 428 3.68 -36.01 23.50
N MET A 429 4.36 -35.19 22.67
CA MET A 429 3.74 -34.47 21.56
C MET A 429 3.01 -35.39 20.60
N LEU A 430 3.58 -36.55 20.28
CA LEU A 430 3.07 -37.40 19.19
C LEU A 430 1.63 -37.87 19.40
N THR A 431 1.19 -37.99 20.65
CA THR A 431 -0.16 -38.41 21.03
C THR A 431 -1.09 -37.24 21.40
N ARG A 432 -0.57 -36.01 21.52
CA ARG A 432 -1.37 -34.81 21.78
C ARG A 432 -1.92 -34.24 20.47
N THR A 433 -2.99 -33.46 20.54
CA THR A 433 -3.56 -32.76 19.39
C THR A 433 -3.17 -31.28 19.37
N PHE A 434 -3.01 -30.72 18.17
CA PHE A 434 -2.51 -29.36 17.96
C PHE A 434 -3.27 -28.61 16.88
N GLY A 435 -3.22 -27.28 16.97
CA GLY A 435 -3.78 -26.37 15.99
C GLY A 435 -5.31 -26.38 15.91
N PRO A 436 -5.89 -25.57 15.00
CA PRO A 436 -7.34 -25.42 14.87
C PRO A 436 -8.04 -26.69 14.37
N TYR A 437 -7.28 -27.64 13.81
CA TYR A 437 -7.80 -28.89 13.25
C TYR A 437 -7.70 -30.08 14.21
N GLU A 438 -7.17 -29.87 15.42
CA GLU A 438 -6.93 -30.92 16.42
C GLU A 438 -6.10 -32.08 15.84
N ALA A 439 -5.11 -31.76 15.00
CA ALA A 439 -4.27 -32.76 14.35
C ALA A 439 -3.36 -33.44 15.38
N PRO A 440 -3.20 -34.78 15.36
CA PRO A 440 -2.23 -35.46 16.21
C PRO A 440 -0.81 -34.94 15.97
N GLY A 441 -0.01 -34.78 17.02
CA GLY A 441 1.38 -34.33 16.88
C GLY A 441 2.21 -35.27 16.00
N ALA A 442 1.88 -36.56 15.95
CA ALA A 442 2.51 -37.50 15.03
C ALA A 442 2.31 -37.11 13.54
N LEU A 443 1.19 -36.49 13.19
CA LEU A 443 0.95 -35.99 11.84
C LEU A 443 1.84 -34.79 11.52
N LEU A 444 2.03 -33.87 12.48
CA LEU A 444 2.94 -32.73 12.33
C LEU A 444 4.38 -33.22 12.11
N VAL A 445 4.84 -34.18 12.91
CA VAL A 445 6.18 -34.76 12.73
C VAL A 445 6.27 -35.51 11.39
N GLN A 446 5.23 -36.22 10.96
CA GLN A 446 5.20 -36.86 9.65
C GLN A 446 5.31 -35.84 8.50
N GLN A 447 4.73 -34.65 8.64
CA GLN A 447 4.89 -33.55 7.70
C GLN A 447 6.36 -33.10 7.65
N VAL A 448 6.99 -32.87 8.80
CA VAL A 448 8.41 -32.51 8.88
C VAL A 448 9.31 -33.58 8.25
N VAL A 449 8.97 -34.87 8.37
CA VAL A 449 9.69 -35.95 7.67
C VAL A 449 9.59 -35.80 6.14
N VAL A 450 8.41 -35.43 5.62
CA VAL A 450 8.24 -35.16 4.17
C VAL A 450 9.09 -33.97 3.74
N GLU A 451 9.04 -32.86 4.48
CA GLU A 451 9.83 -31.66 4.19
C GLU A 451 11.34 -31.94 4.22
N LEU A 452 11.84 -32.59 5.28
CA LEU A 452 13.25 -32.97 5.40
C LEU A 452 13.71 -33.87 4.24
N LEU A 453 12.90 -34.85 3.83
CA LEU A 453 13.28 -35.76 2.74
C LEU A 453 13.25 -35.04 1.38
N ALA A 454 12.23 -34.23 1.13
CA ALA A 454 12.09 -33.46 -0.12
C ALA A 454 13.20 -32.42 -0.28
N HIS A 455 13.49 -31.65 0.76
CA HIS A 455 14.55 -30.64 0.73
C HIS A 455 15.95 -31.24 0.91
N GLY A 456 16.07 -32.40 1.56
CA GLY A 456 17.27 -33.23 1.51
C GLY A 456 17.61 -33.65 0.07
N TRP A 457 16.60 -33.99 -0.73
CA TRP A 457 16.76 -34.27 -2.15
C TRP A 457 17.20 -33.04 -2.95
N ASP A 458 16.61 -31.86 -2.66
CA ASP A 458 17.01 -30.59 -3.27
C ASP A 458 18.49 -30.29 -2.99
N LEU A 459 18.95 -30.54 -1.75
CA LEU A 459 20.35 -30.40 -1.34
C LEU A 459 21.25 -31.42 -2.06
N ALA A 460 20.85 -32.69 -2.13
CA ALA A 460 21.62 -33.71 -2.84
C ALA A 460 21.85 -33.33 -4.31
N ARG A 461 20.80 -32.86 -5.00
CA ARG A 461 20.92 -32.34 -6.38
C ARG A 461 21.83 -31.14 -6.47
N ALA A 462 21.67 -30.17 -5.57
CA ALA A 462 22.50 -28.97 -5.54
C ALA A 462 23.98 -29.30 -5.32
N LEU A 463 24.31 -30.33 -4.55
CA LEU A 463 25.68 -30.77 -4.29
C LEU A 463 26.23 -31.76 -5.34
N GLY A 464 25.38 -32.36 -6.17
CA GLY A 464 25.75 -33.46 -7.07
C GLY A 464 25.93 -34.81 -6.36
N ALA A 465 25.28 -34.99 -5.21
CA ALA A 465 25.29 -36.21 -4.41
C ALA A 465 24.17 -37.19 -4.84
N PRO A 466 24.26 -38.48 -4.47
CA PRO A 466 23.19 -39.45 -4.73
C PRO A 466 21.85 -39.04 -4.09
N THR A 467 20.75 -39.17 -4.84
CA THR A 467 19.40 -38.74 -4.43
C THR A 467 18.54 -39.83 -3.78
N GLY A 468 19.01 -41.08 -3.74
CA GLY A 468 18.35 -42.21 -3.09
C GLY A 468 18.43 -42.15 -1.55
N LEU A 469 17.91 -41.08 -0.97
CA LEU A 469 17.98 -40.81 0.47
C LEU A 469 17.00 -41.69 1.26
N ALA A 470 17.45 -42.16 2.42
CA ALA A 470 16.66 -42.92 3.40
C ALA A 470 15.76 -44.02 2.78
N PRO A 471 16.31 -44.96 1.98
CA PRO A 471 15.52 -45.93 1.21
C PRO A 471 14.59 -46.79 2.06
N GLU A 472 14.93 -47.01 3.33
CA GLU A 472 14.12 -47.73 4.32
C GLU A 472 12.77 -47.07 4.69
N VAL A 473 12.61 -45.77 4.42
CA VAL A 473 11.42 -44.99 4.80
C VAL A 473 10.90 -44.11 3.66
N ALA A 474 11.66 -43.93 2.57
CA ALA A 474 11.26 -43.05 1.48
C ALA A 474 9.92 -43.44 0.82
N GLU A 475 9.59 -44.74 0.75
CA GLU A 475 8.31 -45.20 0.20
C GLU A 475 7.11 -44.82 1.06
N GLU A 476 7.21 -45.01 2.38
CA GLU A 476 6.16 -44.61 3.31
C GLU A 476 6.05 -43.08 3.43
N THR A 477 7.16 -42.35 3.31
CA THR A 477 7.15 -40.88 3.27
C THR A 477 6.45 -40.39 2.00
N LEU A 478 6.67 -41.01 0.84
CA LEU A 478 5.92 -40.71 -0.38
C LEU A 478 4.41 -40.99 -0.22
N ALA A 479 4.05 -42.13 0.37
CA ALA A 479 2.66 -42.45 0.65
C ALA A 479 2.03 -41.44 1.63
N ALA A 480 2.78 -40.97 2.63
CA ALA A 480 2.36 -39.92 3.53
C ALA A 480 2.16 -38.58 2.80
N ALA A 481 3.10 -38.15 1.95
CA ALA A 481 2.96 -36.93 1.16
C ALA A 481 1.72 -36.94 0.26
N ARG A 482 1.38 -38.10 -0.34
CA ARG A 482 0.14 -38.28 -1.13
C ARG A 482 -1.11 -38.16 -0.28
N ARG A 483 -1.09 -38.71 0.93
CA ARG A 483 -2.21 -38.66 1.87
C ARG A 483 -2.40 -37.27 2.46
N ILE A 484 -1.33 -36.56 2.80
CA ILE A 484 -1.36 -35.23 3.41
C ILE A 484 -1.67 -34.14 2.37
N TYR A 485 -0.99 -34.18 1.20
CA TYR A 485 -1.04 -33.13 0.19
C TYR A 485 -1.86 -33.50 -1.05
N GLY A 486 -2.47 -34.68 -1.12
CA GLY A 486 -3.15 -35.16 -2.33
C GLY A 486 -4.33 -34.31 -2.78
N ALA A 487 -5.01 -33.67 -1.83
CA ALA A 487 -6.11 -32.73 -2.10
C ALA A 487 -5.63 -31.28 -2.28
N ALA A 488 -4.34 -30.99 -2.08
CA ALA A 488 -3.82 -29.64 -2.20
C ALA A 488 -3.85 -29.19 -3.68
N PRO A 489 -4.22 -27.92 -3.96
CA PRO A 489 -4.12 -27.36 -5.30
C PRO A 489 -2.70 -27.47 -5.84
N ARG A 490 -2.58 -27.79 -7.14
CA ARG A 490 -1.31 -27.93 -7.85
C ARG A 490 -1.25 -26.97 -9.02
N THR A 491 -0.82 -25.75 -8.72
CA THR A 491 -0.83 -24.60 -9.63
C THR A 491 0.60 -24.11 -9.85
N GLU A 492 0.86 -23.58 -11.04
CA GLU A 492 2.15 -22.95 -11.31
C GLU A 492 2.28 -21.67 -10.46
N GLY A 493 3.38 -21.55 -9.71
CA GLY A 493 3.60 -20.46 -8.74
C GLY A 493 2.80 -20.59 -7.43
N GLY A 494 2.11 -21.71 -7.22
CA GLY A 494 1.39 -22.03 -5.98
C GLY A 494 2.23 -22.80 -4.95
N SER A 495 1.59 -23.22 -3.85
CA SER A 495 2.23 -24.02 -2.78
C SER A 495 2.87 -25.32 -3.28
N PHE A 496 2.25 -25.97 -4.27
CA PHE A 496 2.81 -27.13 -4.96
C PHE A 496 2.73 -26.95 -6.47
N ALA A 497 3.87 -27.12 -7.15
CA ALA A 497 3.88 -27.21 -8.60
C ALA A 497 3.16 -28.50 -9.09
N PRO A 498 2.73 -28.55 -10.37
CA PRO A 498 2.18 -29.77 -10.96
C PRO A 498 3.12 -30.98 -10.77
N GLU A 499 2.55 -32.14 -10.42
CA GLU A 499 3.30 -33.40 -10.33
C GLU A 499 3.98 -33.69 -11.67
N ARG A 500 5.25 -34.11 -11.61
CA ARG A 500 6.05 -34.45 -12.78
C ARG A 500 6.24 -35.97 -12.87
N PRO A 501 6.44 -36.52 -14.09
CA PRO A 501 6.74 -37.94 -14.24
C PRO A 501 8.14 -38.26 -13.68
N ALA A 502 8.25 -39.35 -12.93
CA ALA A 502 9.53 -39.93 -12.54
C ALA A 502 9.93 -41.07 -13.48
N PRO A 503 11.24 -41.24 -13.81
CA PRO A 503 11.72 -42.36 -14.61
C PRO A 503 11.32 -43.72 -14.02
N PRO A 504 11.07 -44.75 -14.87
CA PRO A 504 10.88 -46.12 -14.40
C PRO A 504 12.06 -46.58 -13.55
N GLY A 505 11.78 -47.14 -12.36
CA GLY A 505 12.81 -47.60 -11.42
C GLY A 505 13.48 -46.50 -10.60
N ALA A 506 13.02 -45.24 -10.70
CA ALA A 506 13.53 -44.17 -9.87
C ALA A 506 13.35 -44.48 -8.36
N PRO A 507 14.37 -44.23 -7.52
CA PRO A 507 14.25 -44.29 -6.06
C PRO A 507 13.02 -43.53 -5.53
N ALA A 508 12.46 -43.99 -4.41
CA ALA A 508 11.27 -43.38 -3.83
C ALA A 508 11.45 -41.89 -3.49
N ALA A 509 12.65 -41.46 -3.10
CA ALA A 509 12.97 -40.05 -2.88
C ALA A 509 12.89 -39.21 -4.17
N ASP A 510 13.34 -39.73 -5.32
CA ASP A 510 13.14 -39.06 -6.61
C ASP A 510 11.65 -39.00 -6.99
N ARG A 511 10.89 -40.06 -6.72
CA ARG A 511 9.43 -40.05 -6.97
C ARG A 511 8.69 -39.08 -6.05
N LEU A 512 9.14 -38.92 -4.80
CA LEU A 512 8.64 -37.88 -3.89
C LEU A 512 8.93 -36.48 -4.44
N ALA A 513 10.17 -36.23 -4.88
CA ALA A 513 10.53 -34.94 -5.48
C ALA A 513 9.68 -34.65 -6.73
N ALA A 514 9.46 -35.65 -7.60
CA ALA A 514 8.60 -35.53 -8.77
C ALA A 514 7.12 -35.27 -8.40
N TYR A 515 6.60 -35.97 -7.39
CA TYR A 515 5.28 -35.72 -6.81
C TYR A 515 5.16 -34.29 -6.25
N LEU A 516 6.23 -33.70 -5.73
CA LEU A 516 6.27 -32.31 -5.26
C LEU A 516 6.69 -31.32 -6.36
N GLY A 517 6.67 -31.75 -7.63
CA GLY A 517 6.83 -30.91 -8.81
C GLY A 517 8.25 -30.62 -9.26
N ARG A 518 9.27 -31.29 -8.69
CA ARG A 518 10.67 -31.18 -9.15
C ARG A 518 10.89 -31.97 -10.44
N ALA A 519 11.77 -31.49 -11.31
CA ALA A 519 12.29 -32.31 -12.41
C ALA A 519 13.31 -33.30 -11.85
N VAL A 520 13.07 -34.59 -12.09
CA VAL A 520 13.93 -35.68 -11.62
C VAL A 520 14.69 -36.34 -12.75
#